data_AF-A0AA43ZWV0-F1
#
_entry.id   AF-A0AA43ZWV0-F1
#
_cell.length_a   1.000
_cell.length_b   1.000
_cell.length_c   1.000
_cell.angle_alpha   90.00
_cell.angle_beta   90.00
_cell.angle_gamma   90.00
#
_symmetry.space_group_name_H-M   'P 1'
#
loop_
_entity.id
_entity.type
_entity.pdbx_description
1 polymer ?
#
loop_
_entity_poly.entity_id
_entity_poly.type
_entity_poly.pdbx_seq_one_letter_code
_entity_poly.pdbx_strand_id
1 'polypeptide(L)' 'MAAMDFKIPTVLTSEELMEKAFHRAAKIHKTGTNSLDTRKKTALAKVTASGDIVVTALKGYVDRFPRLDKEDDFL' A
#
# COMPACT_ATOMS: atom_id res chain seq x y z
N MET A 1 16.68 15.66 22.52
CA MET A 1 16.69 14.82 21.30
C MET A 1 15.30 14.21 21.20
N ALA A 2 14.58 14.45 20.11
CA ALA A 2 13.19 13.98 19.99
C ALA A 2 13.23 12.46 19.85
N ALA A 3 12.71 11.74 20.85
CA ALA A 3 12.44 10.31 20.73
C ALA A 3 11.55 10.12 19.51
N MET A 4 12.10 9.54 18.44
CA MET A 4 11.26 9.08 17.34
C MET A 4 10.41 7.95 17.91
N ASP A 5 9.11 8.19 18.00
CA ASP A 5 8.10 7.19 18.40
C ASP A 5 8.09 6.08 17.32
N PHE A 6 9.04 5.15 17.38
CA PHE A 6 9.11 3.98 16.50
C PHE A 6 8.02 2.99 16.90
N LYS A 7 6.75 3.36 16.67
CA LYS A 7 5.62 2.45 16.80
C LYS A 7 5.77 1.38 15.72
N ILE A 8 6.18 0.18 16.15
CA ILE A 8 6.21 -1.01 15.31
C ILE A 8 4.88 -1.09 14.55
N PRO A 9 4.89 -1.08 13.21
CA PRO A 9 3.66 -1.11 12.45
C PRO A 9 2.98 -2.47 12.63
N THR A 10 1.66 -2.47 12.80
CA THR A 10 0.88 -3.70 12.71
C THR A 10 1.02 -4.27 11.30
N VAL A 11 1.64 -5.43 11.20
CA VAL A 11 1.82 -6.15 9.93
C VAL A 11 0.55 -6.93 9.63
N LEU A 12 -0.11 -6.56 8.53
CA LEU A 12 -1.29 -7.28 8.05
C LEU A 12 -0.92 -8.67 7.56
N THR A 13 -1.82 -9.63 7.76
CA THR A 13 -1.75 -10.94 7.10
C THR A 13 -1.88 -10.78 5.58
N SER A 14 -1.51 -11.83 4.83
CA SER A 14 -1.63 -11.84 3.37
C SER A 14 -3.08 -11.59 2.91
N GLU A 15 -4.06 -12.15 3.62
CA GLU A 15 -5.49 -12.00 3.31
C GLU A 15 -5.96 -10.55 3.54
N GLU A 16 -5.64 -9.98 4.70
CA GLU A 16 -5.99 -8.58 5.02
C GLU A 16 -5.31 -7.58 4.09
N LEU A 17 -4.07 -7.86 3.68
CA LEU A 17 -3.34 -7.03 2.73
C LEU A 17 -4.03 -7.04 1.36
N MET A 18 -4.45 -8.22 0.89
CA MET A 18 -5.18 -8.35 -0.38
C MET A 18 -6.56 -7.72 -0.31
N GLU A 19 -7.30 -7.95 0.78
CA GLU A 19 -8.60 -7.33 0.98
C GLU A 19 -8.48 -5.81 0.97
N LYS A 20 -7.51 -5.23 1.68
CA LYS A 20 -7.25 -3.79 1.69
C LYS A 20 -6.92 -3.25 0.29
N ALA A 21 -6.09 -3.96 -0.47
CA ALA A 21 -5.71 -3.57 -1.82
C ALA A 21 -6.91 -3.58 -2.78
N PHE A 22 -7.62 -4.71 -2.83
CA PHE A 22 -8.77 -4.87 -3.73
C PHE A 22 -9.96 -4.01 -3.33
N HIS A 23 -10.23 -3.85 -2.03
CA HIS A 23 -11.31 -3.00 -1.55
C HIS A 23 -11.11 -1.53 -1.91
N ARG A 24 -9.87 -1.02 -1.84
CA ARG A 24 -9.54 0.33 -2.30
C ARG A 24 -9.57 0.44 -3.82
N ALA A 25 -9.01 -0.53 -4.53
CA ALA A 25 -9.04 -0.52 -5.99
C ALA A 25 -10.45 -0.62 -6.56
N ALA A 26 -11.36 -1.37 -5.92
CA ALA A 26 -12.74 -1.53 -6.37
C ALA A 26 -13.49 -0.20 -6.52
N LYS A 27 -13.15 0.78 -5.68
CA LYS A 27 -13.74 2.14 -5.67
C LYS A 27 -13.24 3.03 -6.81
N ILE A 28 -12.20 2.61 -7.53
CA ILE A 28 -11.62 3.39 -8.63
C ILE A 28 -12.49 3.26 -9.87
N HIS A 29 -12.83 4.41 -10.44
CA HIS A 29 -13.52 4.52 -11.72
C HIS A 29 -12.83 5.59 -12.58
N LYS A 30 -12.63 5.30 -13.86
CA LYS A 30 -12.02 6.23 -14.82
C LYS A 30 -12.96 6.42 -16.01
N THR A 31 -13.30 7.67 -16.29
CA THR A 31 -14.11 8.04 -17.45
C THR A 31 -13.24 7.99 -18.71
N GLY A 32 -13.73 7.28 -19.72
CA GLY A 32 -13.12 7.20 -21.05
C GLY A 32 -13.95 7.92 -22.11
N THR A 33 -13.45 7.94 -23.33
CA THR A 33 -14.10 8.59 -24.48
C THR A 33 -15.33 7.81 -24.97
N ASN A 34 -15.36 6.51 -24.72
CA ASN A 34 -16.50 5.62 -25.01
C ASN A 34 -16.59 4.51 -23.94
N SER A 35 -17.60 3.64 -24.03
CA SER A 35 -17.85 2.58 -23.05
C SER A 35 -16.70 1.56 -22.95
N LEU A 36 -16.08 1.19 -24.08
CA LEU A 36 -14.95 0.26 -24.11
C LEU A 36 -13.70 0.88 -23.49
N ASP A 37 -13.38 2.13 -23.85
CA ASP A 37 -12.26 2.88 -23.31
C ASP A 37 -12.41 3.11 -21.80
N THR A 38 -13.62 3.41 -21.34
CA THR A 38 -13.96 3.53 -19.91
C THR A 38 -13.66 2.23 -19.16
N ARG A 39 -14.09 1.08 -19.70
CA ARG A 39 -13.80 -0.24 -19.12
C ARG A 39 -12.30 -0.54 -19.11
N LYS A 40 -11.60 -0.29 -20.21
CA LYS A 40 -10.15 -0.53 -20.33
C LYS A 40 -9.36 0.32 -19.34
N LYS A 41 -9.62 1.63 -19.29
CA LYS A 41 -8.95 2.56 -18.37
C LYS A 41 -9.26 2.25 -16.91
N THR A 42 -10.51 1.93 -16.60
CA THR A 42 -10.90 1.55 -15.24
C THR A 42 -10.22 0.26 -14.82
N ALA A 43 -10.20 -0.78 -15.67
CA ALA A 43 -9.51 -2.04 -15.36
C ALA A 43 -8.02 -1.83 -15.12
N LEU A 44 -7.34 -1.08 -16.00
CA LEU A 44 -5.92 -0.77 -15.84
C LEU A 44 -5.66 0.00 -14.54
N ALA A 45 -6.46 1.02 -14.24
CA ALA A 45 -6.32 1.80 -13.02
C ALA A 45 -6.53 0.95 -11.75
N LYS A 46 -7.46 -0.01 -11.78
CA LYS A 46 -7.69 -0.93 -10.66
C LYS A 46 -6.49 -1.83 -10.41
N VAL A 47 -5.92 -2.42 -11.47
CA VAL A 47 -4.74 -3.29 -11.36
C VAL A 47 -3.54 -2.51 -10.84
N THR A 48 -3.25 -1.35 -11.43
CA THR A 48 -2.13 -0.50 -11.00
C THR A 48 -2.28 -0.09 -9.53
N ALA A 49 -3.46 0.41 -9.13
CA ALA A 49 -3.67 0.83 -7.75
C ALA A 49 -3.57 -0.31 -6.74
N SER A 50 -4.03 -1.52 -7.10
CA SER A 50 -3.89 -2.70 -6.23
C SER A 50 -2.42 -3.00 -5.97
N GLY A 51 -1.59 -2.98 -7.02
CA GLY A 51 -0.13 -3.15 -6.90
C GLY A 51 0.52 -2.06 -6.05
N ASP A 52 0.19 -0.79 -6.30
CA ASP A 52 0.74 0.35 -5.57
C ASP A 52 0.42 0.29 -4.07
N ILE A 53 -0.79 -0.14 -3.71
CA ILE A 53 -1.20 -0.28 -2.31
C ILE A 53 -0.37 -1.36 -1.60
N VAL A 54 -0.18 -2.51 -2.24
CA VAL A 54 0.62 -3.61 -1.69
C VAL A 54 2.07 -3.17 -1.50
N VAL A 55 2.67 -2.56 -2.53
CA VAL A 55 4.06 -2.07 -2.46
C VAL A 55 4.23 -1.01 -1.38
N THR A 56 3.29 -0.07 -1.27
CA THR A 56 3.34 0.98 -0.25
C THR A 56 3.22 0.42 1.16
N ALA A 57 2.34 -0.57 1.37
CA ALA A 57 2.19 -1.21 2.66
C ALA A 57 3.47 -1.97 3.08
N LEU A 58 4.03 -2.76 2.17
CA LEU A 58 5.25 -3.53 2.43
C LEU A 58 6.47 -2.63 2.67
N LYS A 59 6.64 -1.59 1.84
CA LYS A 59 7.69 -0.57 2.07
C LYS A 59 7.52 0.09 3.44
N GLY A 60 6.28 0.45 3.80
CA GLY A 60 5.97 1.02 5.10
C GLY A 60 6.32 0.09 6.28
N TYR A 61 6.27 -1.23 6.10
CA TYR A 61 6.75 -2.17 7.11
C TYR A 61 8.27 -2.12 7.25
N VAL A 62 9.00 -2.15 6.13
CA VAL A 62 10.47 -2.11 6.12
C VAL A 62 11.01 -0.78 6.64
N ASP A 63 10.42 0.34 6.25
CA ASP A 63 10.89 1.68 6.60
C ASP A 63 10.69 2.02 8.08
N ARG A 64 9.69 1.41 8.73
CA ARG A 64 9.35 1.67 10.14
C ARG A 64 9.95 0.65 11.09
N PHE A 65 10.43 -0.48 10.59
CA PHE A 65 11.07 -1.47 11.44
C PHE A 65 12.49 -1.00 11.78
N PRO A 66 12.87 -1.00 13.07
CA PRO A 66 14.22 -0.60 13.47
C PRO A 66 15.24 -1.53 12.84
N ARG A 67 16.33 -0.97 12.33
CA ARG A 67 17.38 -1.74 11.63
C ARG A 67 18.35 -2.30 12.65
N LEU A 68 18.60 -3.61 12.60
CA LEU A 68 19.53 -4.29 13.52
C LEU A 68 20.94 -3.68 13.52
N ASP A 69 21.38 -3.16 12.36
CA ASP A 69 22.69 -2.52 12.21
C ASP A 69 22.77 -1.09 12.78
N LYS A 70 21.67 -0.54 13.31
CA LYS A 70 21.58 0.83 13.81
C LYS A 70 20.96 0.85 15.20
N GLU A 71 21.84 0.73 16.19
CA GLU A 71 21.47 0.68 17.63
C GLU A 71 20.64 1.90 18.08
N ASP A 72 20.88 3.07 17.49
CA ASP A 72 20.09 4.30 17.69
C ASP A 72 18.61 4.17 17.30
N ASP A 73 18.22 3.19 16.49
CA ASP A 73 16.80 2.96 16.13
C ASP A 73 16.04 2.19 17.23
N PHE A 74 16.74 1.65 18.24
CA PHE A 74 16.16 0.91 19.37
C PHE A 74 16.15 1.69 20.71
N LEU A 75 16.89 2.81 20.79
CA LEU A 75 17.07 3.66 21.98
C LEU A 75 16.18 4.91 21.95
#